data_AF-A0A7V8SY09-F1
#
_entry.id   AF-A0A7V8SY09-F1
#
_cell.length_a   1.000
_cell.length_b   1.000
_cell.length_c   1.000
_cell.angle_alpha   90.00
_cell.angle_beta   90.00
_cell.angle_gamma   90.00
#
_symmetry.space_group_name_H-M   'P 1'
#
loop_
_entity.id
_entity.type
_entity.pdbx_description
1 polymer ?
#
loop_
_entity_poly.entity_id
_entity_poly.type
_entity_poly.pdbx_seq_one_letter_code
_entity_poly.pdbx_strand_id
1 'polypeptide(L)'
;MLRGIRKTSENWLGRTVMGVVMSVLAGSFAIWGINDIFRGFGRSSLAKIGDSEIPVEQFRQTYQDRMQQIGRQLGRPLTPEQARGLDRQVLGEMIVQTGLDQRARKMGLGLSDTDVARHITSDPKLQTANGQFDKAKFDFILRDLGYSEQRFVAE
;
A
#
# COMPACT_ATOMS: atom_id res chain seq x y z
N MET A 1 -30.02 -17.47 -57.11
CA MET A 1 -29.50 -18.00 -55.83
C MET A 1 -29.13 -16.88 -54.85
N LEU A 2 -30.03 -15.90 -54.63
CA LEU A 2 -29.80 -14.75 -53.74
C LEU A 2 -31.09 -14.35 -52.99
N ARG A 3 -31.78 -15.32 -52.39
CA ARG A 3 -33.01 -15.07 -51.60
C ARG A 3 -33.04 -15.79 -50.25
N GLY A 4 -31.87 -16.12 -49.69
CA GLY A 4 -31.75 -16.77 -48.37
C GLY A 4 -31.04 -15.93 -47.29
N ILE A 5 -30.61 -14.71 -47.61
CA ILE A 5 -29.74 -13.89 -46.73
C ILE A 5 -30.56 -12.91 -45.86
N ARG A 6 -31.88 -12.83 -46.05
CA ARG A 6 -32.76 -12.06 -45.17
C ARG A 6 -33.61 -13.01 -44.32
N LYS A 7 -33.02 -13.63 -43.29
CA LYS A 7 -33.76 -13.93 -42.04
C LYS A 7 -32.98 -14.53 -40.85
N THR A 8 -31.65 -14.44 -40.78
CA THR A 8 -30.95 -14.64 -39.47
C THR A 8 -30.74 -13.30 -38.75
N SER A 9 -31.74 -12.42 -38.89
CA SER A 9 -31.91 -11.14 -38.21
C SER A 9 -33.13 -11.21 -37.29
N GLU A 10 -33.22 -12.24 -36.46
CA GLU A 10 -34.05 -12.15 -35.26
C GLU A 10 -33.10 -12.15 -34.07
N ASN A 11 -32.88 -10.93 -33.56
CA ASN A 11 -32.07 -10.47 -32.42
C ASN A 11 -32.22 -11.25 -31.10
N TRP A 12 -32.99 -12.33 -31.08
CA TRP A 12 -33.09 -13.28 -29.99
C TRP A 12 -31.90 -14.23 -30.00
N LEU A 13 -31.64 -14.95 -31.10
CA LEU A 13 -30.75 -16.11 -31.07
C LEU A 13 -29.30 -15.69 -30.73
N GLY A 14 -28.85 -14.59 -31.33
CA GLY A 14 -27.56 -13.98 -30.99
C GLY A 14 -27.49 -13.50 -29.55
N ARG A 15 -28.58 -12.93 -29.01
CA ARG A 15 -28.63 -12.46 -27.61
C ARG A 15 -28.64 -13.62 -26.62
N THR A 16 -29.31 -14.73 -26.92
CA THR A 16 -29.30 -15.94 -26.10
C THR A 16 -27.92 -16.59 -26.09
N VAL A 17 -27.30 -16.76 -27.27
CA VAL A 17 -25.94 -17.32 -27.37
C VAL A 17 -24.94 -16.43 -26.64
N MET A 18 -25.00 -15.11 -26.85
CA MET A 18 -24.14 -14.15 -26.16
C MET A 18 -24.34 -14.19 -24.64
N GLY A 19 -25.60 -14.28 -24.18
CA GLY A 19 -25.94 -14.37 -22.76
C GLY A 19 -25.41 -15.64 -22.12
N VAL A 20 -25.49 -16.79 -22.81
CA VAL A 20 -24.94 -18.06 -22.33
C VAL A 20 -23.41 -17.98 -22.23
N VAL A 21 -22.73 -17.49 -23.28
CA VAL A 21 -21.27 -17.33 -23.28
C VAL A 21 -20.81 -16.39 -22.15
N MET A 22 -21.49 -15.25 -21.99
CA MET A 22 -21.19 -14.30 -20.90
C MET A 22 -21.46 -14.88 -19.52
N SER A 23 -22.50 -15.68 -19.36
CA SER A 23 -22.82 -16.33 -18.07
C SER A 23 -21.79 -17.40 -17.71
N VAL A 24 -21.34 -18.19 -18.69
CA VAL A 24 -20.28 -19.18 -18.49
C VAL A 24 -18.95 -18.50 -18.15
N LEU A 25 -18.62 -17.40 -18.85
CA LEU A 25 -17.44 -16.59 -18.53
C LEU A 25 -17.51 -16.00 -17.11
N ALA A 26 -18.61 -15.33 -16.78
CA ALA A 26 -18.80 -14.72 -15.46
C ALA A 26 -18.79 -15.77 -14.34
N GLY A 27 -19.45 -16.91 -14.55
CA GLY A 27 -19.43 -18.04 -13.63
C GLY A 27 -18.03 -18.65 -13.46
N SER A 28 -17.23 -18.71 -14.52
CA SER A 28 -15.84 -19.18 -14.45
C SER A 28 -14.98 -18.26 -13.60
N PHE A 29 -15.14 -16.94 -13.72
CA PHE A 29 -14.46 -15.96 -12.85
C PHE A 29 -14.96 -16.01 -11.39
N ALA A 30 -16.21 -16.39 -11.15
CA ALA A 30 -16.74 -16.56 -9.80
C ALA A 30 -16.14 -17.79 -9.09
N ILE A 31 -15.90 -18.89 -9.82
CA ILE A 31 -15.30 -20.13 -9.28
C ILE A 31 -13.77 -20.00 -9.15
N TRP A 32 -13.11 -19.45 -10.17
CA TRP A 32 -11.64 -19.30 -10.19
C TRP A 32 -11.15 -18.09 -9.37
N GLY A 33 -11.99 -17.05 -9.22
CA GLY A 33 -11.72 -15.89 -8.39
C GLY A 33 -10.82 -14.84 -9.05
N ILE A 34 -11.30 -13.60 -9.17
CA ILE A 34 -10.52 -12.44 -9.67
C ILE A 34 -9.61 -11.86 -8.56
N ASN A 35 -9.68 -12.40 -7.34
CA ASN A 35 -8.98 -11.87 -6.16
C ASN A 35 -7.45 -11.85 -6.32
N ASP A 36 -6.88 -12.75 -7.14
CA ASP A 36 -5.44 -12.78 -7.41
C ASP A 36 -5.00 -11.62 -8.34
N ILE A 37 -5.81 -11.28 -9.34
CA ILE A 37 -5.55 -10.18 -10.29
C ILE A 37 -5.62 -8.82 -9.58
N PHE A 38 -6.53 -8.63 -8.62
CA PHE A 38 -6.60 -7.40 -7.82
C PHE A 38 -5.46 -7.26 -6.81
N ARG A 39 -4.79 -8.36 -6.43
CA ARG A 39 -3.63 -8.33 -5.52
C ARG A 39 -2.32 -8.09 -6.27
N GLY A 40 -2.21 -8.51 -7.53
CA GLY A 40 -0.93 -8.62 -8.26
C GLY A 40 -0.59 -7.55 -9.30
N PHE A 41 -1.53 -6.69 -9.74
CA PHE A 41 -1.19 -5.65 -10.74
C PHE A 41 -0.43 -4.47 -10.08
N GLY A 42 0.90 -4.56 -10.06
CA GLY A 42 1.81 -3.45 -9.72
C GLY A 42 2.40 -3.44 -8.31
N ARG A 43 2.01 -4.35 -7.41
CA ARG A 43 2.64 -4.51 -6.08
C ARG A 43 3.62 -5.66 -6.10
N SER A 44 4.82 -5.42 -6.64
CA SER A 44 5.93 -6.35 -6.48
C SER A 44 6.31 -6.40 -4.99
N SER A 45 6.31 -7.59 -4.39
CA SER A 45 6.73 -7.83 -3.01
C SER A 45 8.20 -8.23 -3.00
N LEU A 46 9.01 -7.55 -2.19
CA LEU A 46 10.44 -7.78 -2.06
C LEU A 46 10.72 -8.93 -1.07
N ALA A 47 9.93 -9.02 0.00
CA ALA A 47 10.06 -10.05 1.02
C ALA A 47 8.71 -10.32 1.71
N LYS A 48 8.50 -11.56 2.14
CA LYS A 48 7.31 -11.98 2.89
C LYS A 48 7.71 -12.54 4.25
N ILE A 49 7.13 -11.99 5.31
CA ILE A 49 7.36 -12.37 6.70
C ILE A 49 6.02 -12.88 7.24
N GLY A 50 5.84 -14.20 7.16
CA GLY A 50 4.58 -14.86 7.49
C GLY A 50 3.40 -14.33 6.67
N ASP A 51 2.53 -13.54 7.31
CA ASP A 51 1.32 -12.95 6.71
C ASP A 51 1.56 -11.50 6.23
N SER A 52 2.67 -10.89 6.63
CA SER A 52 3.05 -9.52 6.26
C SER A 52 3.99 -9.54 5.06
N GLU A 53 3.84 -8.56 4.18
CA GLU A 53 4.64 -8.44 2.96
C GLU A 53 5.32 -7.06 2.94
N ILE A 54 6.57 -7.01 2.49
CA ILE A 54 7.33 -5.78 2.27
C ILE A 54 7.28 -5.48 0.76
N PRO A 55 6.50 -4.46 0.31
CA PRO A 55 6.48 -4.04 -1.07
C PRO A 55 7.83 -3.45 -1.51
N VAL A 56 8.20 -3.67 -2.77
CA VAL A 56 9.41 -3.08 -3.37
C VAL A 56 9.40 -1.55 -3.29
N GLU A 57 8.23 -0.94 -3.44
CA GLU A 57 8.11 0.53 -3.37
C GLU A 57 8.38 1.05 -1.95
N GLN A 58 7.91 0.35 -0.92
CA GLN A 58 8.19 0.71 0.48
C GLN A 58 9.69 0.63 0.76
N PHE A 59 10.36 -0.46 0.34
CA PHE A 59 11.80 -0.59 0.48
C PHE A 59 12.56 0.54 -0.24
N ARG A 60 12.17 0.86 -1.49
CA ARG A 60 12.78 1.94 -2.26
C ARG A 60 12.67 3.28 -1.54
N GLN A 61 11.49 3.57 -0.99
CA GLN A 61 11.24 4.81 -0.25
C GLN A 61 12.08 4.86 1.03
N THR A 62 12.04 3.82 1.87
CA THR A 62 12.84 3.73 3.09
C THR A 62 14.35 3.85 2.81
N TYR A 63 14.82 3.22 1.73
CA TYR A 63 16.21 3.32 1.31
C TYR A 63 16.60 4.75 0.91
N GLN A 64 15.76 5.45 0.14
CA GLN A 64 15.99 6.85 -0.23
C GLN A 64 15.98 7.77 1.00
N ASP A 65 15.05 7.58 1.93
CA ASP A 65 14.97 8.36 3.16
C ASP A 65 16.22 8.17 4.02
N ARG A 66 16.72 6.92 4.11
CA ARG A 66 17.97 6.61 4.81
C ARG A 66 19.17 7.27 4.14
N MET A 67 19.27 7.23 2.81
CA MET A 67 20.33 7.93 2.08
C MET A 67 20.29 9.44 2.34
N GLN A 68 19.11 10.06 2.31
CA GLN A 68 18.97 11.48 2.59
C GLN A 68 19.35 11.82 4.03
N GLN A 69 18.94 10.99 5.00
CA GLN A 69 19.28 11.18 6.40
C GLN A 69 20.79 11.16 6.63
N ILE A 70 21.49 10.14 6.10
CA ILE A 70 22.95 10.05 6.23
C ILE A 70 23.61 11.21 5.45
N GLY A 71 23.06 11.58 4.28
CA GLY A 71 23.57 12.71 3.50
C GLY A 71 23.49 14.04 4.24
N ARG A 72 22.38 14.29 4.96
CA ARG A 72 22.22 15.46 5.85
C ARG A 72 23.23 15.45 7.00
N GLN A 73 23.50 14.28 7.60
CA GLN A 73 24.49 14.13 8.67
C GLN A 73 25.92 14.39 8.18
N LEU A 74 26.24 13.97 6.96
CA LEU A 74 27.56 14.15 6.35
C LEU A 74 27.74 15.53 5.69
N GLY A 75 26.67 16.32 5.57
CA GLY A 75 26.67 17.60 4.85
C GLY A 75 26.87 17.46 3.34
N ARG A 76 26.76 16.25 2.78
CA ARG A 76 26.94 15.94 1.35
C ARG A 76 26.15 14.69 0.95
N PRO A 77 25.70 14.56 -0.31
CA PRO A 77 25.05 13.34 -0.78
C PRO A 77 26.00 12.13 -0.71
N LEU A 78 25.45 10.95 -0.42
CA LEU A 78 26.23 9.70 -0.42
C LEU A 78 26.62 9.29 -1.84
N THR A 79 27.86 8.84 -2.02
CA THR A 79 28.27 8.24 -3.28
C THR A 79 27.76 6.79 -3.40
N PRO A 80 27.57 6.26 -4.62
CA PRO A 80 27.17 4.87 -4.82
C PRO A 80 28.11 3.86 -4.16
N GLU A 81 29.41 4.15 -4.05
CA GLU A 81 30.35 3.24 -3.35
C GLU A 81 30.10 3.22 -1.84
N GLN A 82 29.77 4.37 -1.24
CA GLN A 82 29.45 4.49 0.19
C GLN A 82 28.10 3.86 0.55
N ALA A 83 27.17 3.83 -0.41
CA ALA A 83 25.86 3.21 -0.24
C ALA A 83 25.88 1.68 -0.40
N ARG A 84 27.01 1.07 -0.76
CA ARG A 84 27.11 -0.40 -0.86
C ARG A 84 26.87 -1.06 0.50
N GLY A 85 25.92 -1.98 0.56
CA GLY A 85 25.55 -2.67 1.81
C GLY A 85 24.50 -1.94 2.63
N LEU A 86 24.22 -0.66 2.34
CA LEU A 86 23.13 0.08 2.96
C LEU A 86 21.78 -0.55 2.60
N ASP A 87 21.66 -1.05 1.37
CA ASP A 87 20.52 -1.82 0.88
C ASP A 87 20.23 -3.04 1.77
N ARG A 88 21.26 -3.83 2.09
CA ARG A 88 21.14 -5.00 2.97
C ARG A 88 20.82 -4.63 4.41
N GLN A 89 21.40 -3.54 4.89
CA GLN A 89 21.12 -3.04 6.24
C GLN A 89 19.66 -2.60 6.36
N VAL A 90 19.16 -1.78 5.42
CA VAL A 90 17.77 -1.31 5.41
C VAL A 90 16.80 -2.49 5.28
N LEU A 91 17.10 -3.45 4.39
CA LEU A 91 16.24 -4.63 4.24
C LEU A 91 16.19 -5.47 5.52
N GLY A 92 17.33 -5.68 6.17
CA GLY A 92 17.40 -6.41 7.44
C GLY A 92 16.60 -5.73 8.54
N GLU A 93 16.70 -4.41 8.66
CA GLU A 93 15.94 -3.61 9.62
C GLU A 93 14.43 -3.72 9.36
N MET A 94 13.99 -3.60 8.10
CA MET A 94 12.59 -3.75 7.72
C MET A 94 12.04 -5.15 8.01
N ILE A 95 12.83 -6.20 7.78
CA ILE A 95 12.44 -7.59 8.09
C ILE A 95 12.25 -7.77 9.60
N VAL A 96 13.18 -7.27 10.41
CA VAL A 96 13.11 -7.36 11.88
C VAL A 96 11.88 -6.62 12.39
N GLN A 97 11.67 -5.38 11.94
CA GLN A 97 10.51 -4.57 12.34
C GLN A 97 9.20 -5.26 11.95
N THR A 98 9.06 -5.69 10.70
CA THR A 98 7.86 -6.38 10.22
C THR A 98 7.59 -7.68 10.99
N GLY A 99 8.64 -8.42 11.36
CA GLY A 99 8.52 -9.63 12.18
C GLY A 99 8.06 -9.33 13.61
N LEU A 100 8.58 -8.27 14.22
CA LEU A 100 8.14 -7.80 15.54
C LEU A 100 6.68 -7.35 15.50
N ASP A 101 6.29 -6.60 14.49
CA ASP A 101 4.90 -6.13 14.31
C ASP A 101 3.95 -7.30 14.12
N GLN A 102 4.33 -8.30 13.30
CA GLN A 102 3.52 -9.50 13.13
C GLN A 102 3.36 -10.25 14.46
N ARG A 103 4.42 -10.31 15.27
CA ARG A 103 4.37 -10.97 16.58
C ARG A 103 3.51 -10.17 17.57
N ALA A 104 3.63 -8.85 17.60
CA ALA A 104 2.81 -7.97 18.43
C ALA A 104 1.31 -8.11 18.08
N ARG A 105 0.97 -8.10 16.79
CA ARG A 105 -0.40 -8.36 16.30
C ARG A 105 -0.92 -9.73 16.73
N LYS A 106 -0.11 -10.79 16.59
CA LYS A 106 -0.46 -12.14 17.05
C LYS A 106 -0.67 -12.25 18.56
N MET A 107 -0.04 -11.37 19.34
CA MET A 107 -0.22 -11.29 20.80
C MET A 107 -1.35 -10.34 21.21
N GLY A 108 -2.06 -9.72 20.26
CA GLY A 108 -3.10 -8.74 20.55
C GLY A 108 -2.58 -7.42 21.11
N LEU A 109 -1.29 -7.12 20.94
CA LEU A 109 -0.65 -5.88 21.42
C LEU A 109 -0.73 -4.73 20.39
N GLY A 110 -1.55 -4.88 19.35
CA GLY A 110 -1.78 -3.80 18.39
C GLY A 110 -2.59 -2.68 19.03
N LEU A 111 -2.17 -1.43 18.86
CA LEU A 111 -3.00 -0.28 19.17
C LEU A 111 -4.16 -0.23 18.18
N SER A 112 -5.36 0.10 18.66
CA SER A 112 -6.48 0.37 17.75
C SER A 112 -6.31 1.75 17.12
N ASP A 113 -6.90 1.95 15.94
CA ASP A 113 -6.90 3.26 15.26
C ASP A 113 -7.42 4.38 16.17
N THR A 114 -8.37 4.07 17.07
CA THR A 114 -8.88 5.03 18.05
C THR A 114 -7.85 5.43 19.09
N ASP A 115 -6.99 4.49 19.50
CA ASP A 115 -5.93 4.78 20.47
C ASP A 115 -4.78 5.54 19.81
N VAL A 116 -4.44 5.22 18.56
CA VAL A 116 -3.49 6.00 17.75
C VAL A 116 -4.00 7.43 17.54
N ALA A 117 -5.27 7.59 17.13
CA ALA A 117 -5.89 8.89 16.96
C ALA A 117 -5.94 9.68 18.27
N ARG A 118 -6.24 9.03 19.39
CA ARG A 118 -6.20 9.67 20.73
C ARG A 118 -4.79 10.12 21.07
N HIS A 119 -3.77 9.29 20.77
CA HIS A 119 -2.38 9.66 21.01
C HIS A 119 -1.95 10.88 20.20
N ILE A 120 -2.24 10.90 18.89
CA ILE A 120 -1.90 12.02 18.00
C ILE A 120 -2.63 13.30 18.45
N THR A 121 -3.93 13.22 18.74
CA THR A 121 -4.72 14.39 19.16
C THR A 121 -4.38 14.87 20.58
N SER A 122 -3.81 14.00 21.42
CA SER A 122 -3.33 14.34 22.76
C SER A 122 -1.93 14.97 22.78
N ASP A 123 -1.20 15.01 21.65
CA ASP A 123 0.13 15.61 21.60
C ASP A 123 0.05 17.13 21.82
N PRO A 124 0.68 17.69 22.86
CA PRO A 124 0.69 19.14 23.12
C PRO A 124 1.25 19.95 21.94
N LYS A 125 2.13 19.36 21.12
CA LYS A 125 2.69 20.02 19.94
C LYS A 125 1.65 20.20 18.84
N LEU A 126 0.63 19.35 18.79
CA LEU A 126 -0.46 19.37 17.81
C LEU A 126 -1.71 20.07 18.35
N GLN A 127 -1.65 20.64 19.55
CA GLN A 127 -2.73 21.39 20.16
C GLN A 127 -2.58 22.90 19.94
N THR A 128 -3.73 23.59 19.97
CA THR A 128 -3.89 25.04 20.07
C THR A 128 -3.54 25.52 21.48
N ALA A 129 -3.42 26.84 21.67
CA ALA A 129 -3.25 27.45 23.01
C ALA A 129 -4.37 27.09 24.00
N ASN A 130 -5.52 26.62 23.50
CA ASN A 130 -6.68 26.20 24.29
C ASN A 130 -6.72 24.67 24.54
N GLY A 131 -5.68 23.93 24.15
CA GLY A 131 -5.57 22.48 24.34
C GLY A 131 -6.38 21.63 23.35
N GLN A 132 -7.03 22.24 22.36
CA GLN A 132 -7.75 21.50 21.30
C GLN A 132 -6.82 21.15 20.14
N PHE A 133 -7.02 19.99 19.53
CA PHE A 133 -6.28 19.55 18.35
C PHE A 133 -6.43 20.55 17.18
N ASP A 134 -5.29 20.98 16.63
CA ASP A 134 -5.23 21.88 15.49
C ASP A 134 -4.87 21.11 14.22
N LYS A 135 -5.89 20.81 13.40
CA LYS A 135 -5.68 20.12 12.13
C LYS A 135 -4.80 20.93 11.17
N ALA A 136 -4.91 22.25 11.15
CA ALA A 136 -4.11 23.08 10.24
C ALA A 136 -2.62 23.05 10.61
N LYS A 137 -2.32 23.03 11.91
CA LYS A 137 -0.97 22.85 12.44
C LYS A 137 -0.41 21.45 12.15
N PHE A 138 -1.24 20.41 12.33
CA PHE A 138 -0.89 19.05 11.97
C PHE A 138 -0.54 18.92 10.47
N ASP A 139 -1.41 19.43 9.59
CA ASP A 139 -1.20 19.43 8.14
C ASP A 139 0.04 20.25 7.73
N PHE A 140 0.38 21.30 8.49
CA PHE A 140 1.60 22.09 8.27
C PHE A 140 2.85 21.28 8.63
N ILE A 141 2.86 20.62 9.78
CA ILE A 141 3.97 19.78 10.25
C ILE A 141 4.17 18.59 9.31
N LEU A 142 3.09 17.92 8.88
CA LEU A 142 3.18 16.81 7.93
C LEU A 142 3.80 17.24 6.61
N ARG A 143 3.43 18.42 6.09
CA ARG A 143 4.02 18.97 4.88
C ARG A 143 5.49 19.31 5.04
N ASP A 144 5.89 19.86 6.18
CA ASP A 144 7.30 20.16 6.49
C ASP A 144 8.16 18.89 6.56
N LEU A 145 7.60 17.81 7.11
CA LEU A 145 8.24 16.49 7.19
C LEU A 145 8.16 15.69 5.88
N GLY A 146 7.41 16.16 4.86
CA GLY A 146 7.21 15.44 3.61
C GLY A 146 6.34 14.19 3.75
N TYR A 147 5.52 14.11 4.78
CA TYR A 147 4.64 12.97 5.07
C TYR A 147 3.20 13.22 4.63
N SER A 148 2.52 12.16 4.21
CA SER A 148 1.06 12.13 4.11
C SER A 148 0.46 11.70 5.45
N GLU A 149 -0.78 12.11 5.74
CA GLU A 149 -1.50 11.70 6.95
C GLU A 149 -1.54 10.17 7.09
N GLN A 150 -1.83 9.47 5.99
CA GLN A 150 -1.86 8.01 5.95
C GLN A 150 -0.50 7.38 6.27
N ARG A 151 0.59 8.01 5.84
CA ARG A 151 1.95 7.54 6.13
C ARG A 151 2.31 7.74 7.59
N PHE A 152 1.94 8.89 8.16
CA PHE A 152 2.22 9.23 9.56
C PHE A 152 1.46 8.34 10.55
N VAL A 153 0.23 7.93 10.22
CA VAL A 153 -0.57 7.02 11.07
C VAL A 153 -0.13 5.55 10.93
N ALA A 154 0.59 5.21 9.86
CA ALA A 154 1.07 3.85 9.60
C ALA A 154 2.46 3.56 10.21
N GLU A 155 3.22 4.59 10.55
CA GLU A 155 4.46 4.50 11.36
C GLU A 155 4.14 4.38 12.85
#